data_AF-A0A951B8P5-F1
#
_entry.id   AF-A0A951B8P5-F1
#
_cell.length_a   1.000
_cell.length_b   1.000
_cell.length_c   1.000
_cell.angle_alpha   90.00
_cell.angle_beta   90.00
_cell.angle_gamma   90.00
#
_symmetry.space_group_name_H-M   'P 1'
#
loop_
_entity.id
_entity.type
_entity.pdbx_description
1 polymer ?
#
loop_
_entity_poly.entity_id
_entity_poly.type
_entity_poly.pdbx_seq_one_letter_code
_entity_poly.pdbx_strand_id
1 'polypeptide(L)' 'MPPLLRIHHLLTTFDTGGAEMLVVALAQAQQKQGHDVTVHGLSPAGAIADRLSQSNIPHRGYGQRGAPAR' A
#
# COMPACT_ATOMS: atom_id res chain seq x y z
N MET A 1 9.16 -11.41 18.33
CA MET A 1 7.83 -12.04 18.29
C MET A 1 7.43 -12.17 16.83
N PRO A 2 6.90 -13.32 16.39
CA PRO A 2 6.34 -13.44 15.03
C PRO A 2 5.15 -12.49 14.87
N PRO A 3 4.87 -11.98 13.66
CA PRO A 3 3.71 -11.13 13.43
C PRO A 3 2.43 -11.90 13.74
N LEU A 4 1.45 -11.20 14.33
CA LEU A 4 0.15 -11.82 14.66
C LEU A 4 -0.56 -12.31 13.38
N LEU A 5 -0.56 -11.47 12.34
CA LEU A 5 -1.16 -11.76 11.03
C LEU A 5 -0.27 -11.18 9.93
N ARG A 6 -0.37 -11.76 8.73
CA ARG A 6 0.09 -11.15 7.48
C ARG A 6 -1.11 -10.57 6.73
N ILE A 7 -1.06 -9.27 6.42
CA ILE A 7 -2.17 -8.52 5.83
C ILE A 7 -1.69 -7.88 4.53
N HIS A 8 -2.44 -8.15 3.45
CA HIS A 8 -2.20 -7.56 2.14
C HIS A 8 -3.39 -6.70 1.73
N HIS A 9 -3.15 -5.41 1.56
CA HIS A 9 -4.12 -4.49 0.97
C HIS A 9 -3.88 -4.40 -0.53
N LEU A 10 -4.95 -4.36 -1.31
CA LEU A 10 -4.88 -4.17 -2.76
C LEU A 10 -5.63 -2.91 -3.15
N LEU A 11 -4.94 -2.01 -3.84
CA LEU A 11 -5.48 -0.79 -4.41
C LEU A 11 -5.40 -0.84 -5.93
N THR A 12 -6.41 -0.29 -6.61
CA THR A 12 -6.38 -0.13 -8.06
C THR A 12 -5.36 0.93 -8.48
N THR A 13 -5.17 1.97 -7.67
CA THR A 13 -4.27 3.10 -7.94
C THR A 13 -3.55 3.53 -6.67
N PHE A 14 -2.39 4.19 -6.81
CA PHE A 14 -1.73 4.90 -5.70
C PHE A 14 -1.99 6.41 -5.74
N ASP A 15 -3.03 6.84 -6.45
CA ASP A 15 -3.49 8.22 -6.45
C ASP A 15 -4.29 8.55 -5.18
N THR A 16 -4.59 9.82 -4.97
CA THR A 16 -5.31 10.25 -3.76
C THR A 16 -6.81 10.03 -3.92
N GLY A 17 -7.37 9.14 -3.09
CA GLY A 17 -8.79 8.91 -2.96
C GLY A 17 -9.17 8.44 -1.55
N GLY A 18 -10.47 8.39 -1.25
CA GLY A 18 -10.97 8.06 0.09
C GLY A 18 -10.61 6.65 0.54
N ALA A 19 -10.71 5.67 -0.38
CA ALA A 19 -10.38 4.27 -0.09
C ALA A 19 -8.88 4.09 0.14
N GLU A 20 -8.05 4.76 -0.64
CA GLU A 20 -6.60 4.71 -0.52
C GLU A 20 -6.13 5.31 0.80
N MET A 21 -6.69 6.46 1.19
CA MET A 21 -6.40 7.08 2.47
C MET A 21 -6.84 6.21 3.66
N LEU A 22 -7.97 5.52 3.54
CA LEU A 22 -8.41 4.54 4.53
C LEU A 22 -7.41 3.37 4.63
N VAL A 23 -6.92 2.85 3.50
CA VAL A 23 -5.92 1.78 3.48
C VAL A 23 -4.62 2.23 4.15
N VAL A 24 -4.16 3.46 3.91
CA VAL A 24 -2.98 4.00 4.62
C VAL A 24 -3.19 4.01 6.13
N ALA A 25 -4.34 4.53 6.60
CA ALA A 25 -4.64 4.59 8.02
C ALA A 25 -4.75 3.19 8.66
N LEU A 26 -5.41 2.25 7.96
CA LEU A 26 -5.52 0.85 8.40
C LEU A 26 -4.15 0.18 8.47
N ALA A 27 -3.32 0.33 7.44
CA ALA A 27 -2.01 -0.29 7.40
C ALA A 27 -1.10 0.23 8.53
N GLN A 28 -1.15 1.53 8.83
CA GLN A 28 -0.45 2.12 9.97
C GLN A 28 -0.94 1.55 11.31
N ALA A 29 -2.26 1.45 11.50
CA ALA A 29 -2.84 0.91 12.73
C ALA A 29 -2.46 -0.58 12.92
N GLN A 30 -2.51 -1.36 11.84
CA GLN A 30 -2.18 -2.79 11.85
C GLN A 30 -0.69 -3.02 12.11
N GLN A 31 0.20 -2.23 11.50
CA GLN A 31 1.63 -2.29 11.78
C GLN A 31 1.93 -1.98 13.26
N LYS A 32 1.27 -0.97 13.84
CA LYS A 32 1.39 -0.64 15.28
C LYS A 32 0.90 -1.77 16.20
N GLN A 33 -0.02 -2.60 15.74
CA GLN A 33 -0.48 -3.79 16.46
C GLN A 33 0.47 -5.00 16.30
N GLY A 34 1.56 -4.86 15.53
CA GLY A 34 2.54 -5.92 15.31
C GLY A 34 2.16 -6.88 14.18
N HIS A 35 1.24 -6.50 13.29
CA HIS A 35 0.99 -7.24 12.05
C HIS A 35 2.07 -6.95 11.01
N ASP A 36 2.31 -7.93 10.14
CA ASP A 36 3.11 -7.77 8.93
C ASP A 36 2.19 -7.30 7.81
N VAL A 37 2.38 -6.07 7.32
CA VAL A 37 1.46 -5.40 6.41
C VAL A 37 2.19 -5.01 5.13
N THR A 38 1.58 -5.27 3.97
CA THR A 38 2.07 -4.79 2.68
C THR A 38 0.91 -4.27 1.83
N VAL A 39 1.12 -3.15 1.14
CA VAL A 39 0.13 -2.56 0.23
C VAL A 39 0.53 -2.76 -1.23
N HIS A 40 -0.37 -3.32 -2.03
CA HIS A 40 -0.17 -3.59 -3.45
C HIS A 40 -1.00 -2.63 -4.29
N GLY A 41 -0.44 -2.13 -5.39
CA GLY A 41 -1.10 -1.22 -6.32
C GLY A 41 -0.99 -1.70 -7.76
N LEU A 42 -2.03 -1.52 -8.58
CA LEU A 42 -1.90 -1.75 -10.03
C LEU A 42 -1.16 -0.60 -10.74
N SER A 43 -1.16 0.61 -10.16
CA SER A 43 -0.30 1.71 -10.61
C SER A 43 1.11 1.56 -10.01
N PRO A 44 2.19 1.86 -10.78
CA PRO A 44 3.56 1.82 -10.26
C PRO A 44 3.87 2.96 -9.28
N ALA A 45 3.14 4.07 -9.31
CA ALA A 45 3.44 5.28 -8.53
C ALA A 45 2.17 6.09 -8.19
N GLY A 46 2.31 7.04 -7.26
CA GLY A 46 1.30 8.00 -6.88
C GLY A 46 1.49 8.52 -5.44
N ALA A 47 0.76 9.57 -5.06
CA ALA A 47 0.92 10.24 -3.76
C ALA A 47 0.72 9.30 -2.54
N ILE A 48 -0.03 8.21 -2.70
CA ILE A 48 -0.20 7.20 -1.65
C ILE A 48 1.07 6.37 -1.46
N ALA A 49 1.80 6.05 -2.52
CA ALA A 49 3.08 5.37 -2.42
C ALA A 49 4.09 6.20 -1.61
N ASP A 50 4.11 7.52 -1.82
CA ASP A 50 4.95 8.44 -1.03
C ASP A 50 4.57 8.41 0.46
N ARG A 51 3.27 8.46 0.78
CA ARG A 51 2.78 8.40 2.17
C ARG A 51 3.11 7.06 2.84
N LEU A 52 2.99 5.95 2.12
CA LEU A 52 3.36 4.62 2.59
C LEU A 52 4.87 4.54 2.86
N SER A 53 5.68 5.12 1.97
CA SER A 53 7.13 5.22 2.14
C SER A 53 7.51 6.02 3.39
N GLN A 54 6.91 7.19 3.58
CA GLN A 54 7.11 8.04 4.77
C GLN A 54 6.70 7.33 6.08
N SER A 55 5.77 6.38 5.98
CA SER A 55 5.29 5.59 7.11
C SER A 55 6.06 4.27 7.30
N ASN A 56 7.10 4.00 6.51
CA ASN A 56 7.82 2.73 6.48
C ASN A 56 6.89 1.50 6.29
N ILE A 57 5.86 1.66 5.46
CA ILE A 57 4.96 0.57 5.11
C ILE A 57 5.41 -0.02 3.77
N PRO A 58 5.73 -1.33 3.70
CA PRO A 58 6.06 -2.00 2.47
C PRO A 58 4.96 -1.84 1.43
N HIS A 59 5.33 -1.46 0.21
CA HIS A 59 4.37 -1.36 -0.89
C HIS A 59 5.00 -1.74 -2.22
N ARG A 60 4.16 -2.20 -3.16
CA ARG A 60 4.58 -2.57 -4.51
C ARG A 60 3.55 -2.20 -5.55
N GLY A 61 3.99 -1.50 -6.58
CA GLY A 61 3.22 -1.25 -7.80
C GLY A 61 3.55 -2.28 -8.88
N TYR A 62 2.53 -2.81 -9.56
CA TYR A 62 2.70 -3.90 -10.54
C TYR A 62 2.60 -3.47 -12.00
N GLY A 63 2.16 -2.23 -12.26
CA GLY A 63 1.88 -1.75 -13.62
C GLY A 63 0.63 -2.40 -14.21
N GLN A 64 -0.06 -1.68 -15.08
CA GLN A 64 -1.18 -2.23 -15.85
C GLN A 64 -0.63 -3.04 -17.03
N ARG A 65 -1.07 -4.30 -17.17
CA ARG A 65 -0.69 -5.15 -18.30
C ARG A 65 -1.21 -4.51 -19.60
N GLY A 66 -0.31 -4.13 -20.50
CA GLY A 66 -0.64 -3.45 -21.77
C GLY A 66 -0.58 -1.92 -21.72
N ALA A 67 -0.25 -1.31 -20.57
CA ALA A 67 0.08 0.11 -20.53
C ALA A 67 1.45 0.35 -21.18
N PRO A 68 1.62 1.45 -21.95
CA PRO A 68 2.91 1.79 -22.53
C PRO A 68 3.94 2.00 -21.41
N ALA A 69 5.15 1.46 -21.58
CA ALA A 69 6.28 1.82 -20.75
C ALA A 69 6.50 3.33 -20.89
N ARG A 70 6.35 4.07 -19.79
CA ARG A 70 6.70 5.49 -19.72
C ARG A 70 8.13 5.65 -19.26
#